data_AF-H6Q664-F1
#
_entry.id   AF-H6Q664-F1
#
_cell.length_a   1.000
_cell.length_b   1.000
_cell.length_c   1.000
_cell.angle_alpha   90.00
_cell.angle_beta   90.00
_cell.angle_gamma   90.00
#
_symmetry.space_group_name_H-M   'P 1'
#
loop_
_entity.id
_entity.type
_entity.pdbx_description
1 polymer ?
#
loop_
_entity_poly.entity_id
_entity_poly.type
_entity_poly.pdbx_seq_one_letter_code
_entity_poly.pdbx_strand_id
1 'polypeptide(L)'
;MLSKEELLAKIREVNSQLDEIQKQIDNITNEINARRTLLEEVRKQLAEVRSLIEGKRQQLQKTRELIGSLVERKSQIINNVRNLRNELLQTNILLQKYREKLTIYRNLLSTFNDYVGGKPIEKDKLKRIIEQLEYFFETSPTNPEWERQFIKYISQIEKELNLADSMEKVKAHIAELKNQMDEFKNKREAIRNEIARLIQDLNTVKQELSQLKASRQEIYKQLAELKSRREELKKRREEIKSEILQLALKRKELREKRRAVQDELDKYTVLLKAVELAEKNKARSAAQAARAESLKERAEILFNKLMSGERLTHEEIKILVEAGYLPEE
;
A
#
# COMPACT_ATOMS: atom_id res chain seq x y z
N MET A 1 -45.92 62.80 -19.83
CA MET A 1 -44.53 62.71 -19.34
C MET A 1 -44.59 62.38 -17.86
N LEU A 2 -43.77 61.45 -17.37
CA LEU A 2 -43.74 61.17 -15.92
C LEU A 2 -43.39 62.42 -15.14
N SER A 3 -44.01 62.60 -13.99
CA SER A 3 -43.66 63.70 -13.09
C SER A 3 -42.29 63.43 -12.43
N LYS A 4 -41.64 64.50 -11.97
CA LYS A 4 -40.35 64.39 -11.25
C LYS A 4 -40.45 63.45 -10.04
N GLU A 5 -41.56 63.52 -9.31
CA GLU A 5 -41.81 62.68 -8.12
C GLU A 5 -41.98 61.21 -8.48
N GLU A 6 -42.69 60.90 -9.57
CA GLU A 6 -42.84 59.54 -10.07
C GLU A 6 -41.50 58.93 -10.51
N LEU A 7 -40.63 59.71 -11.15
CA LEU A 7 -39.28 59.27 -11.53
C LEU A 7 -38.41 58.98 -10.30
N LEU A 8 -38.47 59.84 -9.27
CA LEU A 8 -37.77 59.62 -8.01
C LEU A 8 -38.27 58.37 -7.27
N ALA A 9 -39.58 58.12 -7.28
CA ALA A 9 -40.17 56.92 -6.70
C ALA A 9 -39.68 55.65 -7.43
N LYS A 10 -39.72 55.64 -8.77
CA LYS A 10 -39.21 54.53 -9.58
C LYS A 10 -37.72 54.28 -9.37
N ILE A 11 -36.90 55.33 -9.29
CA ILE A 11 -35.46 55.19 -9.01
C ILE A 11 -35.23 54.54 -7.64
N ARG A 12 -36.01 54.91 -6.61
CA ARG A 12 -35.91 54.27 -5.28
C ARG A 12 -36.27 52.78 -5.33
N GLU A 13 -37.35 52.45 -6.03
CA GLU A 13 -37.78 51.06 -6.20
C GLU A 13 -36.71 50.22 -6.93
N VAL A 14 -36.21 50.71 -8.07
CA VAL A 14 -35.16 50.03 -8.85
C VAL A 14 -33.86 49.88 -8.04
N ASN A 15 -33.48 50.88 -7.23
CA ASN A 15 -32.35 50.77 -6.31
C ASN A 15 -32.57 49.66 -5.27
N SER A 16 -33.75 49.56 -4.67
CA SER A 16 -34.05 48.48 -3.71
C SER A 16 -33.97 47.09 -4.37
N GLN A 17 -34.45 46.95 -5.60
CA GLN A 17 -34.32 45.72 -6.38
C GLN A 17 -32.85 45.38 -6.67
N LEU A 18 -32.01 46.37 -7.00
CA LEU A 18 -30.57 46.17 -7.19
C LEU A 18 -29.89 45.68 -5.91
N ASP A 19 -30.23 46.27 -4.76
CA ASP A 19 -29.69 45.87 -3.46
C ASP A 19 -30.09 44.42 -3.10
N GLU A 20 -31.33 44.03 -3.38
CA GLU A 20 -31.80 42.66 -3.18
C GLU A 20 -31.07 41.66 -4.09
N ILE A 21 -30.94 41.96 -5.38
CA ILE A 21 -30.21 41.11 -6.32
C ILE A 21 -28.74 41.01 -5.90
N GLN A 22 -28.13 42.11 -5.44
CA GLN A 22 -26.76 42.12 -4.95
C GLN A 22 -26.59 41.20 -3.73
N LYS A 23 -27.49 41.28 -2.74
CA LYS A 23 -27.51 40.37 -1.60
C LYS A 23 -27.63 38.90 -2.03
N GLN A 24 -28.48 38.60 -3.01
CA GLN A 24 -28.61 37.23 -3.54
C GLN A 24 -27.31 36.75 -4.22
N ILE A 25 -26.64 37.62 -4.99
CA ILE A 25 -25.34 37.31 -5.61
C ILE A 25 -24.27 37.01 -4.55
N ASP A 26 -24.24 37.80 -3.48
CA ASP A 26 -23.26 37.65 -2.40
C ASP A 26 -23.51 36.35 -1.62
N ASN A 27 -24.77 36.02 -1.32
CA ASN A 27 -25.17 34.76 -0.70
C ASN A 27 -24.73 33.55 -1.54
N ILE A 28 -25.04 33.53 -2.84
CA ILE A 28 -24.61 32.44 -3.73
C ILE A 28 -23.08 32.37 -3.83
N THR A 29 -22.40 33.51 -3.80
CA THR A 29 -20.93 33.54 -3.83
C THR A 29 -20.34 32.90 -2.57
N ASN A 30 -20.93 33.16 -1.41
CA ASN A 30 -20.54 32.53 -0.16
C ASN A 30 -20.82 31.03 -0.17
N GLU A 31 -21.97 30.58 -0.69
CA GLU A 31 -22.28 29.16 -0.85
C GLU A 31 -21.28 28.46 -1.79
N ILE A 32 -20.93 29.07 -2.93
CA ILE A 32 -19.90 28.53 -3.83
C ILE A 32 -18.57 28.36 -3.11
N ASN A 33 -18.16 29.35 -2.31
CA ASN A 33 -16.91 29.29 -1.56
C ASN A 33 -16.94 28.18 -0.50
N ALA A 34 -18.05 28.01 0.23
CA ALA A 34 -18.23 26.92 1.18
C ALA A 34 -18.22 25.53 0.50
N ARG A 35 -18.83 25.40 -0.68
CA ARG A 35 -18.76 24.14 -1.46
C ARG A 35 -17.34 23.87 -1.97
N ARG A 36 -16.57 24.91 -2.30
CA ARG A 36 -15.15 24.77 -2.69
C ARG A 36 -14.26 24.31 -1.53
N THR A 37 -14.50 24.76 -0.30
CA THR A 37 -13.74 24.27 0.85
C THR A 37 -14.05 22.79 1.11
N LEU A 38 -15.32 22.40 1.10
CA LEU A 38 -15.73 20.99 1.19
C LEU A 38 -15.11 20.13 0.07
N LEU A 39 -15.05 20.64 -1.16
CA LEU A 39 -14.40 19.95 -2.27
C LEU A 39 -12.91 19.71 -2.00
N GLU A 40 -12.23 20.67 -1.39
CA GLU A 40 -10.81 20.56 -1.06
C GLU A 40 -10.56 19.56 0.08
N GLU A 41 -11.44 19.53 1.09
CA GLU A 41 -11.42 18.50 2.13
C GLU A 41 -11.60 17.09 1.55
N VAL A 42 -12.58 16.89 0.68
CA VAL A 42 -12.80 15.59 0.00
C VAL A 42 -11.58 15.20 -0.84
N ARG A 43 -10.90 16.16 -1.48
CA ARG A 43 -9.66 15.90 -2.23
C ARG A 43 -8.52 15.46 -1.31
N LYS A 44 -8.37 16.07 -0.13
CA LYS A 44 -7.39 15.66 0.88
C LYS A 44 -7.68 14.22 1.36
N GLN A 45 -8.92 13.93 1.73
CA GLN A 45 -9.34 12.58 2.12
C GLN A 45 -9.09 11.55 1.00
N LEU A 46 -9.34 11.91 -0.26
CA LEU A 46 -9.01 11.04 -1.40
C LEU A 46 -7.51 10.78 -1.53
N ALA A 47 -6.67 11.78 -1.28
CA ALA A 47 -5.21 11.62 -1.31
C ALA A 47 -4.74 10.69 -0.18
N GLU A 48 -5.27 10.87 1.03
CA GLU A 48 -5.00 9.99 2.18
C GLU A 48 -5.39 8.54 1.90
N VAL A 49 -6.62 8.31 1.42
CA VAL A 49 -7.09 6.96 1.08
C VAL A 49 -6.22 6.32 -0.01
N ARG A 50 -5.77 7.09 -1.01
CA ARG A 50 -4.82 6.57 -2.02
C ARG A 50 -3.49 6.16 -1.40
N SER A 51 -2.95 6.97 -0.50
CA SER A 51 -1.71 6.66 0.23
C SER A 51 -1.86 5.38 1.06
N LEU A 52 -2.97 5.25 1.79
CA LEU A 52 -3.28 4.05 2.57
C LEU A 52 -3.42 2.79 1.70
N ILE A 53 -4.09 2.89 0.54
CA ILE A 53 -4.19 1.80 -0.42
C ILE A 53 -2.80 1.38 -0.91
N GLU A 54 -1.93 2.33 -1.22
CA GLU A 54 -0.59 2.04 -1.69
C GLU A 54 0.26 1.38 -0.60
N GLY A 55 0.20 1.88 0.63
CA GLY A 55 0.83 1.24 1.79
C GLY A 55 0.36 -0.21 1.99
N LYS A 56 -0.95 -0.48 1.86
CA LYS A 56 -1.50 -1.84 1.95
C LYS A 56 -1.03 -2.74 0.80
N ARG A 57 -0.86 -2.21 -0.41
CA ARG A 57 -0.30 -2.96 -1.54
C ARG A 57 1.16 -3.34 -1.32
N GLN A 58 1.96 -2.44 -0.78
CA GLN A 58 3.36 -2.74 -0.43
C GLN A 58 3.44 -3.80 0.69
N GLN A 59 2.60 -3.70 1.72
CA GLN A 59 2.48 -4.75 2.74
C GLN A 59 2.08 -6.11 2.11
N LEU A 60 1.16 -6.10 1.16
CA LEU A 60 0.74 -7.30 0.44
C LEU A 60 1.87 -7.90 -0.41
N GLN A 61 2.71 -7.06 -1.03
CA GLN A 61 3.87 -7.53 -1.77
C GLN A 61 4.89 -8.20 -0.84
N LYS A 62 5.27 -7.55 0.26
CA LYS A 62 6.19 -8.12 1.26
C LYS A 62 5.68 -9.45 1.81
N THR A 63 4.39 -9.53 2.15
CA THR A 63 3.80 -10.80 2.63
C THR A 63 3.80 -11.90 1.58
N ARG A 64 3.63 -11.57 0.29
CA ARG A 64 3.75 -12.56 -0.80
C ARG A 64 5.18 -13.06 -0.96
N GLU A 65 6.18 -12.17 -0.91
CA GLU A 65 7.60 -12.53 -0.98
C GLU A 65 7.99 -13.45 0.18
N LEU A 66 7.58 -13.10 1.41
CA LEU A 66 7.82 -13.94 2.59
C LEU A 66 7.15 -15.31 2.45
N ILE A 67 5.89 -15.37 2.00
CA ILE A 67 5.21 -16.65 1.73
C ILE A 67 5.99 -17.47 0.68
N GLY A 68 6.47 -16.84 -0.39
CA GLY A 68 7.30 -17.48 -1.41
C GLY A 68 8.54 -18.15 -0.81
N SER A 69 9.32 -17.38 -0.05
CA SER A 69 10.55 -17.89 0.61
C SER A 69 10.27 -19.05 1.57
N LEU A 70 9.17 -19.01 2.32
CA LEU A 70 8.78 -20.10 3.23
C LEU A 70 8.30 -21.35 2.47
N VAL A 71 7.63 -21.18 1.32
CA VAL A 71 7.24 -22.31 0.47
C VAL A 71 8.47 -23.00 -0.10
N GLU A 72 9.47 -22.23 -0.54
CA GLU A 72 10.76 -22.76 -1.00
C GLU A 72 11.48 -23.50 0.13
N ARG A 73 11.62 -22.88 1.31
CA ARG A 73 12.21 -23.52 2.49
C ARG A 73 11.48 -24.81 2.88
N LYS A 74 10.15 -24.81 2.87
CA LYS A 74 9.33 -26.01 3.11
C LYS A 74 9.67 -27.12 2.10
N SER A 75 9.82 -26.78 0.82
CA SER A 75 10.15 -27.76 -0.22
C SER A 75 11.55 -28.36 -0.03
N GLN A 76 12.53 -27.54 0.35
CA GLN A 76 13.90 -27.97 0.67
C GLN A 76 13.89 -28.94 1.86
N ILE A 77 13.20 -28.60 2.95
CA ILE A 77 13.06 -29.47 4.12
C ILE A 77 12.45 -30.82 3.73
N ILE A 78 11.38 -30.82 2.93
CA ILE A 78 10.74 -32.06 2.47
C ILE A 78 11.70 -32.93 1.65
N ASN A 79 12.47 -32.32 0.74
CA ASN A 79 13.45 -33.03 -0.07
C ASN A 79 14.58 -33.61 0.80
N ASN A 80 15.10 -32.84 1.77
CA ASN A 80 16.12 -33.30 2.69
C ASN A 80 15.62 -34.48 3.54
N VAL A 81 14.41 -34.40 4.09
CA VAL A 81 13.79 -35.50 4.83
C VAL A 81 13.63 -36.74 3.95
N ARG A 82 13.26 -36.58 2.67
CA ARG A 82 13.15 -37.70 1.72
C ARG A 82 14.52 -38.36 1.49
N ASN A 83 15.56 -37.57 1.28
CA ASN A 83 16.92 -38.07 1.06
C ASN A 83 17.44 -38.82 2.30
N LEU A 84 17.32 -38.21 3.49
CA LEU A 84 17.71 -38.85 4.75
C LEU A 84 16.93 -40.14 5.03
N ARG A 85 15.64 -40.20 4.67
CA ARG A 85 14.86 -41.45 4.76
C ARG A 85 15.40 -42.53 3.83
N ASN A 86 15.83 -42.18 2.62
CA ASN A 86 16.46 -43.13 1.70
C ASN A 86 17.80 -43.63 2.27
N GLU A 87 18.64 -42.73 2.80
CA GLU A 87 19.88 -43.10 3.48
C GLU A 87 19.63 -43.98 4.70
N LEU A 88 18.58 -43.69 5.48
CA LEU A 88 18.15 -44.52 6.60
C LEU A 88 17.75 -45.93 6.14
N LEU A 89 17.06 -46.06 5.01
CA LEU A 89 16.72 -47.35 4.44
C LEU A 89 17.98 -48.13 4.02
N GLN A 90 18.91 -47.48 3.31
CA GLN A 90 20.17 -48.12 2.89
C GLN A 90 21.02 -48.57 4.08
N THR A 91 21.16 -47.72 5.10
CA THR A 91 21.89 -48.07 6.33
C THR A 91 21.25 -49.26 7.07
N ASN A 92 19.92 -49.34 7.12
CA ASN A 92 19.22 -50.49 7.70
C ASN A 92 19.47 -51.79 6.92
N ILE A 93 19.44 -51.74 5.58
CA ILE A 93 19.74 -52.90 4.73
C ILE A 93 21.18 -53.39 4.97
N LEU A 94 22.16 -52.47 5.00
CA LEU A 94 23.54 -52.82 5.28
C LEU A 94 23.68 -53.44 6.68
N LEU A 95 23.07 -52.84 7.70
CA LEU A 95 23.10 -53.35 9.06
C LEU A 95 22.52 -54.77 9.16
N GLN A 96 21.44 -55.06 8.42
CA GLN A 96 20.88 -56.41 8.32
C GLN A 96 21.88 -57.40 7.69
N LYS A 97 22.51 -57.05 6.57
CA LYS A 97 23.55 -57.89 5.94
C LYS A 97 24.70 -58.21 6.90
N TYR A 98 25.13 -57.23 7.70
CA TYR A 98 26.18 -57.43 8.70
C TYR A 98 25.71 -58.33 9.86
N ARG A 99 24.45 -58.25 10.29
CA ARG A 99 23.87 -59.17 11.28
C ARG A 99 23.86 -60.61 10.78
N GLU A 100 23.45 -60.83 9.53
CA GLU A 100 23.42 -62.15 8.90
C GLU A 100 24.83 -62.75 8.79
N LYS A 101 25.82 -61.96 8.33
CA LYS A 101 27.23 -62.38 8.34
C LYS A 101 27.70 -62.76 9.73
N LEU A 102 27.39 -61.93 10.73
CA LEU A 102 27.81 -62.16 12.10
C LEU A 102 27.18 -63.45 12.67
N THR A 103 25.92 -63.75 12.36
CA THR A 103 25.32 -65.05 12.72
C THR A 103 26.04 -66.23 12.09
N ILE A 104 26.45 -66.14 10.83
CA ILE A 104 27.22 -67.20 10.15
C ILE A 104 28.56 -67.42 10.87
N TYR A 105 29.33 -66.38 11.13
CA TYR A 105 30.62 -66.50 11.81
C TYR A 105 30.48 -67.01 13.25
N ARG A 106 29.42 -66.63 13.98
CA ARG A 106 29.13 -67.19 15.30
C ARG A 106 28.81 -68.68 15.24
N ASN A 107 28.03 -69.10 14.25
CA ASN A 107 27.71 -70.51 14.07
C ASN A 107 28.96 -71.31 13.70
N LEU A 108 29.83 -70.79 12.82
CA LEU A 108 31.13 -71.40 12.50
C LEU A 108 32.01 -71.53 13.76
N LEU A 109 32.08 -70.47 14.57
CA LEU A 109 32.82 -70.52 15.83
C LEU A 109 32.22 -71.55 16.81
N SER A 110 30.90 -71.69 16.85
CA SER A 110 30.21 -72.73 17.63
C SER A 110 30.62 -74.12 17.15
N THR A 111 30.58 -74.38 15.83
CA THR A 111 30.98 -75.69 15.29
C THR A 111 32.43 -76.04 15.58
N PHE A 112 33.34 -75.05 15.57
CA PHE A 112 34.72 -75.27 15.98
C PHE A 112 34.86 -75.54 17.48
N ASN A 113 34.12 -74.81 18.33
CA ASN A 113 34.10 -75.07 19.77
C ASN A 113 33.56 -76.46 20.09
N ASP A 114 32.52 -76.92 19.40
CA ASP A 114 31.91 -78.23 19.58
C ASP A 114 32.89 -79.35 19.16
N TYR A 115 33.61 -79.17 18.05
CA TYR A 115 34.64 -80.11 17.60
C TYR A 115 35.78 -80.29 18.62
N VAL A 116 36.18 -79.21 19.29
CA VAL A 116 37.24 -79.19 20.29
C VAL A 116 36.74 -79.61 21.69
N GLY A 117 35.43 -79.83 21.85
CA GLY A 117 34.80 -80.20 23.12
C GLY A 117 34.85 -79.08 24.17
N GLY A 118 34.86 -77.81 23.74
CA GLY A 118 34.85 -76.64 24.61
C GLY A 118 36.16 -76.38 25.39
N LYS A 119 37.23 -77.15 25.13
CA LYS A 119 38.52 -76.94 25.77
C LYS A 119 39.29 -75.77 25.12
N PRO A 120 39.96 -74.92 25.89
CA PRO A 120 40.85 -73.91 25.31
C PRO A 120 42.06 -74.60 24.68
N ILE A 121 42.30 -74.35 23.39
CA ILE A 121 43.50 -74.84 22.71
C ILE A 121 44.67 -73.91 23.08
N GLU A 122 45.64 -74.43 23.81
CA GLU A 122 46.86 -73.71 24.19
C GLU A 122 47.91 -73.83 23.09
N LYS A 123 47.80 -72.95 22.08
CA LYS A 123 48.66 -72.88 20.88
C LYS A 123 50.16 -72.96 21.20
N ASP A 124 50.61 -72.23 22.23
CA ASP A 124 52.03 -72.17 22.61
C ASP A 124 52.53 -73.48 23.20
N LYS A 125 51.66 -74.26 23.87
CA LYS A 125 52.02 -75.59 24.38
C LYS A 125 52.08 -76.61 23.24
N LEU A 126 51.13 -76.57 22.31
CA LEU A 126 51.14 -77.46 21.14
C LEU A 126 52.36 -77.22 20.24
N LYS A 127 52.75 -75.96 20.00
CA LYS A 127 53.98 -75.63 19.24
C LYS A 127 55.23 -76.18 19.90
N ARG A 128 55.38 -76.01 21.22
CA ARG A 128 56.51 -76.59 21.98
C ARG A 128 56.53 -78.11 21.93
N ILE A 129 55.36 -78.75 21.95
CA ILE A 129 55.25 -80.21 21.83
C ILE A 129 55.66 -80.66 20.42
N ILE A 130 55.27 -79.95 19.35
CA ILE A 130 55.74 -80.24 17.99
C ILE A 130 57.27 -80.09 17.90
N GLU A 131 57.82 -78.96 18.37
CA GLU A 131 59.27 -78.70 18.36
C GLU A 131 60.06 -79.79 19.11
N GLN A 132 59.53 -80.24 20.25
CA GLN A 132 60.12 -81.35 21.00
C GLN A 132 60.00 -82.67 20.25
N LEU A 133 58.84 -82.98 19.67
CA LEU A 133 58.61 -84.22 18.93
C LEU A 133 59.45 -84.31 17.64
N GLU A 134 59.62 -83.20 16.92
CA GLU A 134 60.51 -83.09 15.75
C GLU A 134 61.97 -83.30 16.16
N TYR A 135 62.42 -82.64 17.23
CA TYR A 135 63.76 -82.83 17.78
C TYR A 135 64.01 -84.28 18.22
N PHE A 136 63.04 -84.93 18.89
CA PHE A 136 63.12 -86.35 19.25
C PHE A 136 63.13 -87.26 18.03
N PHE A 137 62.39 -86.93 16.97
CA PHE A 137 62.38 -87.68 15.71
C PHE A 137 63.73 -87.58 14.98
N GLU A 138 64.36 -86.40 14.96
CA GLU A 138 65.67 -86.18 14.32
C GLU A 138 66.84 -86.87 15.05
N THR A 139 66.72 -87.06 16.36
CA THR A 139 67.81 -87.56 17.23
C THR A 139 67.68 -89.04 17.66
N SER A 140 66.58 -89.73 17.32
CA SER A 140 66.31 -91.10 17.80
C SER A 140 66.28 -92.14 16.66
N PRO A 141 66.90 -93.33 16.81
CA PRO A 141 66.81 -94.41 15.82
C PRO A 141 65.43 -95.06 15.86
N THR A 142 64.68 -95.04 14.76
CA THR A 142 63.25 -95.35 14.75
C THR A 142 62.89 -96.58 13.90
N ASN A 143 61.86 -97.31 14.35
CA ASN A 143 61.25 -98.48 13.71
C ASN A 143 60.09 -98.00 12.79
N PRO A 144 59.88 -98.55 11.58
CA PRO A 144 58.85 -98.09 10.63
C PRO A 144 57.42 -97.97 11.19
N GLU A 145 57.03 -98.79 12.17
CA GLU A 145 55.72 -98.68 12.81
C GLU A 145 55.62 -97.48 13.76
N TRP A 146 56.71 -97.18 14.47
CA TRP A 146 56.82 -96.03 15.36
C TRP A 146 56.85 -94.73 14.55
N GLU A 147 57.59 -94.66 13.45
CA GLU A 147 57.58 -93.50 12.55
C GLU A 147 56.17 -93.18 12.05
N ARG A 148 55.39 -94.20 11.67
CA ARG A 148 53.99 -94.02 11.26
C ARG A 148 53.10 -93.51 12.38
N GLN A 149 53.30 -93.95 13.62
CA GLN A 149 52.56 -93.44 14.77
C GLN A 149 52.98 -92.01 15.12
N PHE A 150 54.28 -91.69 15.10
CA PHE A 150 54.80 -90.34 15.31
C PHE A 150 54.27 -89.36 14.28
N ILE A 151 54.34 -89.69 13.00
CA ILE A 151 53.77 -88.86 11.92
C ILE A 151 52.26 -88.67 12.10
N LYS A 152 51.53 -89.70 12.55
CA LYS A 152 50.10 -89.58 12.88
C LYS A 152 49.86 -88.63 14.06
N TYR A 153 50.67 -88.70 15.12
CA TYR A 153 50.55 -87.82 16.28
C TYR A 153 50.92 -86.37 15.95
N ILE A 154 52.03 -86.13 15.25
CA ILE A 154 52.42 -84.78 14.77
C ILE A 154 51.31 -84.22 13.86
N SER A 155 50.80 -85.01 12.91
CA SER A 155 49.71 -84.58 12.03
C SER A 155 48.41 -84.26 12.79
N GLN A 156 48.13 -84.93 13.91
CA GLN A 156 46.99 -84.59 14.76
C GLN A 156 47.21 -83.25 15.47
N ILE A 157 48.40 -83.03 16.04
CA ILE A 157 48.74 -81.77 16.73
C ILE A 157 48.74 -80.58 15.74
N GLU A 158 49.23 -80.78 14.51
CA GLU A 158 49.16 -79.79 13.44
C GLU A 158 47.72 -79.45 13.05
N LYS A 159 46.82 -80.44 12.99
CA LYS A 159 45.38 -80.20 12.73
C LYS A 159 44.76 -79.37 13.86
N GLU A 160 45.07 -79.68 15.12
CA GLU A 160 44.61 -78.91 16.27
C GLU A 160 45.16 -77.47 16.26
N LEU A 161 46.42 -77.28 15.87
CA LEU A 161 47.04 -75.96 15.72
C LEU A 161 46.36 -75.14 14.61
N ASN A 162 46.11 -75.75 13.44
CA ASN A 162 45.40 -75.12 12.33
C ASN A 162 43.96 -74.74 12.70
N LEU A 163 43.28 -75.56 13.52
CA LEU A 163 41.96 -75.25 14.05
C LEU A 163 42.02 -74.03 14.98
N ALA A 164 42.99 -73.95 15.90
CA ALA A 164 43.19 -72.78 16.75
C ALA A 164 43.40 -71.49 15.94
N ASP A 165 44.23 -71.52 14.90
CA ASP A 165 44.44 -70.39 13.97
C ASP A 165 43.14 -69.98 13.27
N SER A 166 42.35 -70.95 12.81
CA SER A 166 41.06 -70.69 12.16
C SER A 166 40.04 -70.05 13.12
N MET A 167 40.03 -70.48 14.38
CA MET A 167 39.17 -69.92 15.43
C MET A 167 39.59 -68.49 15.80
N GLU A 168 40.89 -68.19 15.88
CA GLU A 168 41.39 -66.82 16.09
C GLU A 168 40.94 -65.89 14.95
N LYS A 169 41.08 -66.32 13.69
CA LYS A 169 40.61 -65.57 12.51
C LYS A 169 39.11 -65.30 12.55
N VAL A 170 38.30 -66.31 12.90
CA VAL A 170 36.84 -66.14 13.04
C VAL A 170 36.49 -65.17 14.18
N LYS A 171 37.17 -65.24 15.32
CA LYS A 171 36.99 -64.29 16.43
C LYS A 171 37.33 -62.85 16.02
N ALA A 172 38.42 -62.67 15.27
CA ALA A 172 38.82 -61.36 14.74
C ALA A 172 37.74 -60.81 13.78
N HIS A 173 37.25 -61.60 12.82
CA HIS A 173 36.17 -61.19 11.93
C HIS A 173 34.87 -60.87 12.68
N ILE A 174 34.52 -61.61 13.74
CA ILE A 174 33.37 -61.28 14.58
C ILE A 174 33.56 -59.91 15.25
N ALA A 175 34.76 -59.59 15.74
CA ALA A 175 35.05 -58.29 16.35
C ALA A 175 34.95 -57.14 15.33
N GLU A 176 35.51 -57.32 14.13
CA GLU A 176 35.40 -56.35 13.03
C GLU A 176 33.93 -56.10 12.63
N LEU A 177 33.15 -57.16 12.47
CA LEU A 177 31.73 -57.06 12.12
C LEU A 177 30.92 -56.33 13.21
N LYS A 178 31.26 -56.54 14.49
CA LYS A 178 30.63 -55.80 15.60
C LYS A 178 30.93 -54.31 15.51
N ASN A 179 32.20 -53.94 15.31
CA ASN A 179 32.62 -52.54 15.19
C ASN A 179 31.91 -51.85 14.02
N GLN A 180 31.88 -52.48 12.85
CA GLN A 180 31.16 -51.96 11.68
C GLN A 180 29.66 -51.81 11.96
N MET A 181 29.04 -52.79 12.63
CA MET A 181 27.63 -52.69 13.02
C MET A 181 27.37 -51.51 13.96
N ASP A 182 28.26 -51.24 14.91
CA ASP A 182 28.12 -50.14 15.85
C ASP A 182 28.28 -48.78 15.14
N GLU A 183 29.18 -48.66 14.17
CA GLU A 183 29.24 -47.48 13.29
C GLU A 183 27.94 -47.25 12.52
N PHE A 184 27.34 -48.31 11.95
CA PHE A 184 26.07 -48.19 11.24
C PHE A 184 24.90 -47.85 12.18
N LYS A 185 24.91 -48.32 13.43
CA LYS A 185 23.91 -47.91 14.44
C LYS A 185 24.03 -46.42 14.75
N ASN A 186 25.26 -45.93 14.95
CA ASN A 186 25.51 -44.52 15.24
C ASN A 186 25.08 -43.63 14.06
N LYS A 187 25.43 -44.01 12.83
CA LYS A 187 24.96 -43.31 11.60
C LYS A 187 23.44 -43.29 11.52
N ARG A 188 22.79 -44.43 11.79
CA ARG A 188 21.32 -44.55 11.78
C ARG A 188 20.67 -43.63 12.81
N GLU A 189 21.25 -43.51 14.01
CA GLU A 189 20.76 -42.62 15.06
C GLU A 189 20.95 -41.14 14.69
N ALA A 190 22.10 -40.77 14.13
CA ALA A 190 22.35 -39.42 13.63
C ALA A 190 21.30 -39.02 12.57
N ILE A 191 21.05 -39.87 11.57
CA ILE A 191 20.03 -39.64 10.53
C ILE A 191 18.63 -39.46 11.15
N ARG A 192 18.25 -40.29 12.14
CA ARG A 192 16.96 -40.16 12.82
C ARG A 192 16.82 -38.83 13.54
N ASN A 193 17.88 -38.39 14.22
CA ASN A 193 17.89 -37.12 14.94
C ASN A 193 17.78 -35.92 13.98
N GLU A 194 18.47 -35.97 12.83
CA GLU A 194 18.35 -34.95 11.79
C GLU A 194 16.95 -34.90 11.18
N ILE A 195 16.35 -36.06 10.88
CA ILE A 195 14.96 -36.13 10.42
C ILE A 195 14.00 -35.51 11.46
N ALA A 196 14.19 -35.80 12.75
CA ALA A 196 13.36 -35.24 13.81
C ALA A 196 13.47 -33.70 13.87
N ARG A 197 14.69 -33.15 13.77
CA ARG A 197 14.93 -31.70 13.70
C ARG A 197 14.25 -31.07 12.49
N LEU A 198 14.42 -31.64 11.30
CA LEU A 198 13.80 -31.15 10.08
C LEU A 198 12.27 -31.20 10.13
N ILE A 199 11.68 -32.20 10.80
CA ILE A 199 10.22 -32.25 11.01
C ILE A 199 9.76 -31.13 11.95
N GLN A 200 10.52 -30.81 12.99
CA GLN A 200 10.23 -29.66 13.85
C GLN A 200 10.28 -28.35 13.05
N ASP A 201 11.33 -28.14 12.25
CA ASP A 201 11.46 -26.98 11.36
C ASP A 201 10.33 -26.91 10.31
N LEU A 202 9.89 -28.06 9.79
CA LEU A 202 8.74 -28.12 8.90
C LEU A 202 7.47 -27.60 9.59
N ASN A 203 7.28 -27.93 10.86
CA ASN A 203 6.11 -27.53 11.63
C ASN A 203 6.13 -26.02 11.93
N THR A 204 7.29 -25.45 12.26
CA THR A 204 7.43 -23.99 12.45
C THR A 204 7.14 -23.25 11.16
N VAL A 205 7.72 -23.67 10.03
CA VAL A 205 7.45 -23.08 8.70
C VAL A 205 5.96 -23.18 8.33
N LYS A 206 5.28 -24.29 8.66
CA LYS A 206 3.83 -24.42 8.44
C LYS A 206 3.02 -23.43 9.27
N GLN A 207 3.40 -23.20 10.52
CA GLN A 207 2.73 -22.23 11.40
C GLN A 207 2.95 -20.79 10.91
N GLU A 208 4.18 -20.43 10.53
CA GLU A 208 4.47 -19.12 9.94
C GLU A 208 3.68 -18.90 8.64
N LEU A 209 3.59 -19.92 7.78
CA LEU A 209 2.78 -19.87 6.56
C LEU A 209 1.29 -19.67 6.84
N SER A 210 0.73 -20.29 7.88
CA SER A 210 -0.68 -20.11 8.22
C SER A 210 -0.95 -18.69 8.75
N GLN A 211 -0.07 -18.17 9.62
CA GLN A 211 -0.14 -16.81 10.13
C GLN A 211 -0.03 -15.77 9.01
N LEU A 212 0.94 -15.93 8.09
CA LEU A 212 1.09 -15.02 6.96
C LEU A 212 -0.11 -15.07 6.01
N LYS A 213 -0.69 -16.25 5.77
CA LYS A 213 -1.91 -16.37 4.96
C LYS A 213 -3.11 -15.66 5.61
N ALA A 214 -3.26 -15.75 6.94
CA ALA A 214 -4.30 -15.02 7.66
C ALA A 214 -4.07 -13.50 7.58
N SER A 215 -2.85 -13.03 7.83
CA SER A 215 -2.50 -11.61 7.70
C SER A 215 -2.77 -11.07 6.29
N ARG A 216 -2.48 -11.89 5.25
CA ARG A 216 -2.74 -11.56 3.86
C ARG A 216 -4.24 -11.40 3.57
N GLN A 217 -5.09 -12.27 4.13
CA GLN A 217 -6.54 -12.15 4.00
C GLN A 217 -7.06 -10.86 4.66
N GLU A 218 -6.51 -10.52 5.82
CA GLU A 218 -6.86 -9.29 6.53
C GLU A 218 -6.49 -8.03 5.72
N ILE A 219 -5.28 -8.01 5.13
CA ILE A 219 -4.86 -6.94 4.23
C ILE A 219 -5.82 -6.80 3.04
N TYR A 220 -6.31 -7.92 2.46
CA TYR A 220 -7.28 -7.86 1.36
C TYR A 220 -8.62 -7.25 1.79
N LYS A 221 -9.13 -7.58 2.98
CA LYS A 221 -10.36 -6.97 3.52
C LYS A 221 -10.21 -5.46 3.68
N GLN A 222 -9.13 -5.02 4.32
CA GLN A 222 -8.83 -3.60 4.51
C GLN A 222 -8.67 -2.88 3.17
N LEU A 223 -8.05 -3.52 2.17
CA LEU A 223 -7.93 -2.96 0.82
C LEU A 223 -9.30 -2.81 0.13
N ALA A 224 -10.22 -3.76 0.34
CA ALA A 224 -11.57 -3.68 -0.20
C ALA A 224 -12.36 -2.52 0.43
N GLU A 225 -12.28 -2.36 1.75
CA GLU A 225 -12.90 -1.24 2.48
C GLU A 225 -12.36 0.12 2.00
N LEU A 226 -11.04 0.26 1.88
CA LEU A 226 -10.43 1.49 1.38
C LEU A 226 -10.83 1.79 -0.07
N LYS A 227 -11.01 0.77 -0.91
CA LYS A 227 -11.52 0.94 -2.28
C LYS A 227 -12.97 1.41 -2.27
N SER A 228 -13.85 0.84 -1.43
CA SER A 228 -15.23 1.32 -1.29
C SER A 228 -15.26 2.78 -0.87
N ARG A 229 -14.53 3.13 0.20
CA ARG A 229 -14.41 4.50 0.70
C ARG A 229 -13.89 5.47 -0.38
N ARG A 230 -12.94 5.03 -1.21
CA ARG A 230 -12.44 5.83 -2.34
C ARG A 230 -13.53 6.12 -3.37
N GLU A 231 -14.37 5.14 -3.71
CA GLU A 231 -15.48 5.32 -4.67
C GLU A 231 -16.57 6.23 -4.09
N GLU A 232 -16.91 6.09 -2.80
CA GLU A 232 -17.84 7.00 -2.10
C GLU A 232 -17.33 8.46 -2.14
N LEU A 233 -16.05 8.67 -1.82
CA LEU A 233 -15.45 10.00 -1.88
C LEU A 233 -15.39 10.57 -3.31
N LYS A 234 -15.24 9.73 -4.33
CA LYS A 234 -15.33 10.18 -5.73
C LYS A 234 -16.74 10.66 -6.09
N LYS A 235 -17.77 9.91 -5.70
CA LYS A 235 -19.18 10.30 -5.92
C LYS A 235 -19.46 11.64 -5.24
N ARG A 236 -19.10 11.76 -3.96
CA ARG A 236 -19.26 13.02 -3.20
C ARG A 236 -18.52 14.19 -3.85
N ARG A 237 -17.31 13.96 -4.38
CA ARG A 237 -16.56 14.97 -5.13
C ARG A 237 -17.29 15.43 -6.40
N GLU A 238 -17.93 14.51 -7.11
CA GLU A 238 -18.70 14.81 -8.33
C GLU A 238 -19.98 15.58 -8.01
N GLU A 239 -20.71 15.17 -6.97
CA GLU A 239 -21.89 15.87 -6.46
C GLU A 239 -21.56 17.33 -6.10
N ILE A 240 -20.52 17.56 -5.30
CA ILE A 240 -20.09 18.91 -4.91
C ILE A 240 -19.70 19.74 -6.15
N LYS A 241 -19.04 19.14 -7.15
CA LYS A 241 -18.73 19.85 -8.40
C LYS A 241 -19.99 20.24 -9.15
N SER A 242 -20.99 19.35 -9.24
CA SER A 242 -22.26 19.67 -9.91
C SER A 242 -23.01 20.78 -9.19
N GLU A 243 -23.03 20.78 -7.86
CA GLU A 243 -23.64 21.85 -7.05
C GLU A 243 -22.95 23.20 -7.31
N ILE A 244 -21.61 23.23 -7.30
CA ILE A 244 -20.83 24.43 -7.62
C ILE A 244 -21.18 24.97 -9.02
N LEU A 245 -21.33 24.09 -10.00
CA LEU A 245 -21.71 24.49 -11.36
C LEU A 245 -23.12 25.08 -11.41
N GLN A 246 -24.10 24.46 -10.75
CA GLN A 246 -25.46 24.99 -10.67
C GLN A 246 -25.51 26.36 -9.99
N LEU A 247 -24.81 26.53 -8.87
CA LEU A 247 -24.69 27.82 -8.19
C LEU A 247 -24.00 28.87 -9.06
N ALA A 248 -22.96 28.48 -9.82
CA ALA A 248 -22.27 29.38 -10.74
C ALA A 248 -23.18 29.87 -11.88
N LEU A 249 -24.04 29.00 -12.42
CA LEU A 249 -25.05 29.36 -13.41
C LEU A 249 -26.09 30.32 -12.83
N LYS A 250 -26.68 30.01 -11.66
CA LYS A 250 -27.63 30.91 -10.97
C LYS A 250 -27.02 32.28 -10.70
N ARG A 251 -25.75 32.33 -10.25
CA ARG A 251 -25.04 33.59 -10.03
C ARG A 251 -24.87 34.39 -11.33
N LYS A 252 -24.61 33.71 -12.45
CA LYS A 252 -24.51 34.35 -13.77
C LYS A 252 -25.85 34.97 -14.18
N GLU A 253 -26.94 34.24 -14.04
CA GLU A 253 -28.30 34.73 -14.31
C GLU A 253 -28.65 35.94 -13.44
N LEU A 254 -28.33 35.93 -12.14
CA LEU A 254 -28.54 37.07 -11.26
C LEU A 254 -27.71 38.29 -11.68
N ARG A 255 -26.47 38.09 -12.15
CA ARG A 255 -25.64 39.18 -12.66
C ARG A 255 -26.20 39.78 -13.95
N GLU A 256 -26.78 38.97 -14.81
CA GLU A 256 -27.47 39.44 -16.03
C GLU A 256 -28.74 40.22 -15.66
N LYS A 257 -29.55 39.72 -14.72
CA LYS A 257 -30.71 40.47 -14.16
C LYS A 257 -30.27 41.79 -13.55
N ARG A 258 -29.22 41.79 -12.73
CA ARG A 258 -28.66 43.02 -12.13
C ARG A 258 -28.28 44.05 -13.19
N ARG A 259 -27.64 43.62 -14.29
CA ARG A 259 -27.30 44.50 -15.41
C ARG A 259 -28.54 45.11 -16.08
N ALA A 260 -29.56 44.30 -16.35
CA ALA A 260 -30.80 44.81 -16.93
C ALA A 260 -31.48 45.86 -16.03
N VAL A 261 -31.56 45.60 -14.73
CA VAL A 261 -32.12 46.54 -13.74
C VAL A 261 -31.25 47.80 -13.62
N GLN A 262 -29.93 47.67 -13.73
CA GLN A 262 -29.01 48.81 -13.77
C GLN A 262 -29.25 49.68 -15.01
N ASP A 263 -29.43 49.08 -16.19
CA ASP A 263 -29.74 49.82 -17.42
C ASP A 263 -31.09 50.55 -17.31
N GLU A 264 -32.08 49.98 -16.63
CA GLU A 264 -33.35 50.65 -16.32
C GLU A 264 -33.16 51.84 -15.37
N LEU A 265 -32.33 51.69 -14.34
CA LEU A 265 -31.97 52.77 -13.43
C LEU A 265 -31.31 53.93 -14.19
N ASP A 266 -30.36 53.61 -15.06
CA ASP A 266 -29.65 54.60 -15.88
C ASP A 266 -30.62 55.34 -16.82
N LYS A 267 -31.62 54.64 -17.39
CA LYS A 267 -32.70 55.30 -18.16
C LYS A 267 -33.51 56.28 -17.30
N TYR A 268 -33.96 55.86 -16.11
CA TYR A 268 -34.75 56.74 -15.24
C TYR A 268 -33.95 57.93 -14.72
N THR A 269 -32.66 57.76 -14.43
CA THR A 269 -31.78 58.86 -13.98
C THR A 269 -31.53 59.88 -15.11
N VAL A 270 -31.35 59.43 -16.35
CA VAL A 270 -31.26 60.34 -17.52
C VAL A 270 -32.57 61.09 -17.73
N LEU A 271 -33.72 60.41 -17.64
CA LEU A 271 -35.04 61.05 -17.74
C LEU A 271 -35.25 62.10 -16.64
N LEU A 272 -34.88 61.78 -15.40
CA LEU A 272 -34.97 62.71 -14.28
C LEU A 272 -34.13 63.97 -14.55
N LYS A 273 -32.89 63.80 -15.00
CA LYS A 273 -31.99 64.91 -15.34
C LYS A 273 -32.55 65.77 -16.48
N ALA A 274 -33.18 65.15 -17.49
CA ALA A 274 -33.84 65.86 -18.58
C ALA A 274 -35.05 66.67 -18.09
N VAL A 275 -35.88 66.11 -17.21
CA VAL A 275 -37.03 66.81 -16.60
C VAL A 275 -36.54 68.00 -15.76
N GLU A 276 -35.52 67.83 -14.92
CA GLU A 276 -34.96 68.91 -14.12
C GLU A 276 -34.37 70.05 -14.96
N LEU A 277 -33.71 69.73 -16.08
CA LEU A 277 -33.22 70.73 -17.03
C LEU A 277 -34.36 71.44 -17.74
N ALA A 278 -35.43 70.72 -18.12
CA ALA A 278 -36.61 71.31 -18.74
C ALA A 278 -37.36 72.24 -17.77
N GLU A 279 -37.51 71.86 -16.49
CA GLU A 279 -38.08 72.70 -15.43
C GLU A 279 -37.24 73.96 -15.21
N LYS A 280 -35.91 73.82 -15.13
CA LYS A 280 -34.99 74.97 -15.02
C LYS A 280 -35.07 75.90 -16.23
N ASN A 281 -35.15 75.36 -17.45
CA ASN A 281 -35.28 76.15 -18.67
C ASN A 281 -36.64 76.86 -18.74
N LYS A 282 -37.73 76.19 -18.36
CA LYS A 282 -39.05 76.82 -18.24
C LYS A 282 -39.02 77.95 -17.22
N ALA A 283 -38.47 77.73 -16.03
CA ALA A 283 -38.32 78.76 -15.00
C ALA A 283 -37.46 79.94 -15.49
N ARG A 284 -36.36 79.68 -16.22
CA ARG A 284 -35.54 80.72 -16.87
C ARG A 284 -36.33 81.49 -17.92
N SER A 285 -37.08 80.82 -18.78
CA SER A 285 -37.90 81.46 -19.82
C SER A 285 -39.04 82.30 -19.22
N ALA A 286 -39.71 81.82 -18.18
CA ALA A 286 -40.73 82.56 -17.46
C ALA A 286 -40.13 83.77 -16.72
N ALA A 287 -38.96 83.62 -16.11
CA ALA A 287 -38.24 84.75 -15.51
C ALA A 287 -37.78 85.78 -16.54
N GLN A 288 -37.36 85.33 -17.74
CA GLN A 288 -37.04 86.22 -18.86
C GLN A 288 -38.28 86.93 -19.39
N ALA A 289 -39.41 86.23 -19.54
CA ALA A 289 -40.69 86.81 -19.96
C ALA A 289 -41.19 87.84 -18.95
N ALA A 290 -41.22 87.52 -17.64
CA ALA A 290 -41.62 88.46 -16.59
C ALA A 290 -40.67 89.67 -16.49
N ARG A 291 -39.36 89.47 -16.72
CA ARG A 291 -38.41 90.58 -16.87
C ARG A 291 -38.72 91.44 -18.09
N ALA A 292 -39.01 90.83 -19.23
CA ALA A 292 -39.38 91.56 -20.44
C ALA A 292 -40.71 92.32 -20.28
N GLU A 293 -41.71 91.73 -19.60
CA GLU A 293 -42.98 92.37 -19.29
C GLU A 293 -42.81 93.54 -18.32
N SER A 294 -42.10 93.37 -17.21
CA SER A 294 -41.81 94.48 -16.29
C SER A 294 -40.93 95.58 -16.90
N LEU A 295 -40.02 95.23 -17.82
CA LEU A 295 -39.29 96.22 -18.63
C LEU A 295 -40.21 96.95 -19.59
N LYS A 296 -41.15 96.26 -20.26
CA LYS A 296 -42.17 96.88 -21.12
C LYS A 296 -43.12 97.79 -20.35
N GLU A 297 -43.64 97.36 -19.20
CA GLU A 297 -44.50 98.19 -18.35
C GLU A 297 -43.77 99.46 -17.88
N ARG A 298 -42.50 99.33 -17.47
CA ARG A 298 -41.66 100.50 -17.13
C ARG A 298 -41.42 101.40 -18.34
N ALA A 299 -41.16 100.81 -19.51
CA ALA A 299 -40.96 101.53 -20.75
C ALA A 299 -42.25 102.25 -21.20
N GLU A 300 -43.42 101.66 -21.06
CA GLU A 300 -44.72 102.29 -21.37
C GLU A 300 -45.00 103.48 -20.46
N ILE A 301 -44.71 103.36 -19.16
CA ILE A 301 -44.85 104.47 -18.21
C ILE A 301 -43.88 105.62 -18.59
N LEU A 302 -42.63 105.30 -18.92
CA LEU A 302 -41.63 106.29 -19.35
C LEU A 302 -41.95 106.89 -20.73
N PHE A 303 -42.51 106.11 -21.64
CA PHE A 303 -42.96 106.56 -22.96
C PHE A 303 -44.17 107.48 -22.84
N ASN A 304 -45.13 107.17 -21.95
CA ASN A 304 -46.24 108.07 -21.66
C ASN A 304 -45.76 109.40 -21.05
N LYS A 305 -44.72 109.38 -20.20
CA LYS A 305 -44.05 110.59 -19.70
C LYS A 305 -43.32 111.40 -20.80
N LEU A 306 -42.68 110.71 -21.76
CA LEU A 306 -42.11 111.34 -22.95
C LEU A 306 -43.20 112.07 -23.76
N MET A 307 -44.32 111.39 -24.00
CA MET A 307 -45.45 111.92 -24.77
C MET A 307 -46.15 113.09 -24.07
N SER A 308 -46.06 113.21 -22.75
CA SER A 308 -46.54 114.36 -21.98
C SER A 308 -45.55 115.54 -21.90
N GLY A 309 -44.35 115.43 -22.49
CA GLY A 309 -43.39 116.53 -22.62
C GLY A 309 -42.45 116.75 -21.43
N GLU A 310 -42.31 115.77 -20.53
CA GLU A 310 -41.38 115.83 -19.40
C GLU A 310 -39.96 115.36 -19.80
N ARG A 311 -38.92 115.96 -19.21
CA ARG A 311 -37.51 115.60 -19.51
C ARG A 311 -37.15 114.26 -18.86
N LEU A 312 -36.68 113.31 -19.67
CA LEU A 312 -36.16 112.02 -19.21
C LEU A 312 -34.67 112.11 -18.83
N THR A 313 -34.26 111.27 -17.88
CA THR A 313 -32.87 111.07 -17.50
C THR A 313 -32.17 110.07 -18.42
N HIS A 314 -30.82 110.09 -18.46
CA HIS A 314 -30.03 109.18 -19.30
C HIS A 314 -30.27 107.70 -18.99
N GLU A 315 -30.61 107.38 -17.73
CA GLU A 315 -30.98 106.01 -17.32
C GLU A 315 -32.37 105.61 -17.81
N GLU A 316 -33.33 106.55 -17.85
CA GLU A 316 -34.68 106.31 -18.36
C GLU A 316 -34.72 106.17 -19.90
N ILE A 317 -33.85 106.89 -20.62
CA ILE A 317 -33.67 106.73 -22.07
C ILE A 317 -33.09 105.35 -22.40
N LYS A 318 -32.13 104.87 -21.60
CA LYS A 318 -31.54 103.53 -21.78
C LYS A 318 -32.58 102.40 -21.63
N ILE A 319 -33.52 102.56 -20.71
CA ILE A 319 -34.63 101.60 -20.50
C ILE A 319 -35.59 101.57 -21.71
N LEU A 320 -35.84 102.72 -22.35
CA LEU A 320 -36.68 102.81 -23.56
C LEU A 320 -36.00 102.18 -24.79
N VAL A 321 -34.68 102.31 -24.92
CA VAL A 321 -33.88 101.66 -25.97
C VAL A 321 -33.83 100.15 -25.75
N GLU A 322 -33.52 99.69 -24.53
CA GLU A 322 -33.50 98.25 -24.19
C GLU A 322 -34.85 97.56 -24.35
N ALA A 323 -35.97 98.30 -24.26
CA ALA A 323 -37.32 97.79 -24.48
C ALA A 323 -37.80 97.90 -25.96
N GLY A 324 -37.03 98.55 -26.84
CA GLY A 324 -37.33 98.68 -28.27
C GLY A 324 -38.29 99.80 -28.67
N TYR A 325 -38.54 100.80 -27.80
CA TYR A 325 -39.41 101.95 -28.09
C TYR A 325 -38.68 103.11 -28.81
N LEU A 326 -37.34 103.09 -28.84
CA LEU A 326 -36.49 104.04 -29.54
C LEU A 326 -35.44 103.27 -30.38
N PRO A 327 -35.08 103.73 -31.59
CA PRO A 327 -34.02 103.11 -32.38
C PRO A 327 -32.67 103.28 -31.68
N GLU A 328 -31.85 102.22 -31.72
CA GLU A 328 -30.43 102.29 -31.33
C GLU A 328 -29.68 103.18 -32.34
N GLU A 329 -29.15 104.31 -31.89
CA GLU A 329 -28.17 105.12 -32.65
C GLU A 329 -26.73 104.66 -32.37
#